data_AF-A0A392QZK2-F1
#
_entry.id   AF-A0A392QZK2-F1
#
_cell.length_a   1.000
_cell.length_b   1.000
_cell.length_c   1.000
_cell.angle_alpha   90.00
_cell.angle_beta   90.00
_cell.angle_gamma   90.00
#
_symmetry.space_group_name_H-M   'P 1'
#
loop_
_entity.id
_entity.type
_entity.pdbx_description
1 polymer ?
#
loop_
_entity_poly.entity_id
_entity_poly.type
_entity_poly.pdbx_seq_one_letter_code
_entity_poly.pdbx_strand_id
1 'polypeptide(L)' 'MSEPMRTTVQSVAKYFPTAIISGRSRDKVLDLVKLTELYYAGSHGMDIIGPVSDTLSVNHPNCIKSTDQQ' A
#
# COMPACT_ATOMS: atom_id res chain seq x y z
N MET A 1 -7.86 -2.98 12.05
CA MET A 1 -7.61 -4.39 11.71
C MET A 1 -7.08 -5.09 12.96
N SER A 2 -7.52 -6.31 13.29
CA SER A 2 -6.97 -7.06 14.42
C SER A 2 -5.57 -7.58 14.11
N GLU A 3 -4.79 -7.88 15.15
CA GLU A 3 -3.41 -8.35 14.98
C GLU A 3 -3.30 -9.67 14.20
N PRO A 4 -4.13 -10.70 14.45
CA PRO A 4 -4.06 -11.94 13.67
C PRO A 4 -4.34 -11.73 12.17
N MET A 5 -5.28 -10.84 11.82
CA MET A 5 -5.53 -10.50 10.42
C MET A 5 -4.31 -9.82 9.80
N ARG A 6 -3.71 -8.86 10.52
CA ARG A 6 -2.54 -8.10 10.06
C ARG A 6 -1.37 -9.03 9.77
N THR A 7 -1.03 -9.92 10.71
CA THR A 7 0.02 -10.92 10.55
C THR A 7 -0.23 -11.86 9.38
N THR A 8 -1.49 -12.24 9.15
CA THR A 8 -1.86 -13.10 8.01
C THR A 8 -1.56 -12.40 6.69
N VAL A 9 -1.99 -11.14 6.52
CA VAL A 9 -1.74 -10.36 5.30
C VAL A 9 -0.24 -10.12 5.09
N GLN A 10 0.49 -9.74 6.14
CA GLN A 10 1.94 -9.59 6.08
C GLN A 10 2.64 -10.89 5.65
N SER A 11 2.18 -12.05 6.13
CA SER A 11 2.76 -13.34 5.75
C SER A 11 2.54 -13.66 4.28
N VAL A 12 1.38 -13.33 3.72
CA VAL A 12 1.09 -13.48 2.27
C VAL A 12 1.97 -12.55 1.44
N ALA A 13 2.13 -11.30 1.87
CA ALA A 13 2.92 -10.28 1.18
C ALA A 13 4.40 -10.63 1.01
N LYS A 14 4.94 -11.49 1.90
CA LYS A 14 6.32 -12.01 1.78
C LYS A 14 6.52 -12.91 0.56
N TYR A 15 5.47 -13.56 0.08
CA TYR A 15 5.55 -14.55 -1.01
C TYR A 15 4.91 -14.07 -2.29
N PHE A 16 3.93 -13.17 -2.21
CA PHE A 16 3.16 -12.70 -3.37
C PHE A 16 3.00 -11.18 -3.35
N PRO A 17 3.11 -10.50 -4.51
CA PRO A 17 2.67 -9.12 -4.63
C PRO A 17 1.22 -8.98 -4.15
N THR A 18 1.03 -8.21 -3.08
CA THR A 18 -0.25 -8.14 -2.37
C THR A 18 -0.75 -6.70 -2.37
N ALA A 19 -2.04 -6.51 -2.65
CA ALA A 19 -2.68 -5.21 -2.70
C ALA A 19 -3.93 -5.15 -1.82
N ILE A 20 -4.16 -4.01 -1.18
CA ILE A 20 -5.44 -3.68 -0.53
C ILE A 20 -6.18 -2.67 -1.40
N ILE A 21 -7.40 -3.02 -1.80
CA ILE A 21 -8.26 -2.16 -2.63
C ILE A 21 -9.48 -1.74 -1.83
N SER A 22 -9.76 -0.44 -1.78
CA SER A 22 -10.88 0.13 -1.05
C SER A 22 -11.50 1.33 -1.75
N GLY A 23 -12.81 1.51 -1.55
CA GLY A 23 -13.50 2.76 -1.88
C GLY A 23 -13.16 3.93 -0.94
N ARG A 24 -12.49 3.68 0.19
CA ARG A 24 -12.07 4.74 1.14
C ARG A 24 -10.77 5.38 0.69
N SER A 25 -10.48 6.58 1.21
CA SER A 25 -9.22 7.27 0.93
C SER A 25 -8.02 6.39 1.31
N ARG A 26 -6.97 6.46 0.51
CA ARG A 26 -5.75 5.66 0.67
C ARG A 26 -5.17 5.78 2.09
N ASP A 27 -5.10 6.99 2.63
CA ASP A 27 -4.53 7.24 3.97
C ASP A 27 -5.33 6.59 5.10
N LYS A 28 -6.67 6.59 5.01
CA LYS A 28 -7.51 5.90 6.00
C LYS A 28 -7.30 4.38 5.98
N VAL A 29 -7.09 3.81 4.80
CA VAL A 29 -6.83 2.38 4.65
C VAL A 29 -5.43 2.03 5.14
N LEU A 30 -4.44 2.87 4.82
CA LEU A 30 -3.07 2.71 5.30
C LEU A 30 -3.01 2.80 6.83
N ASP A 31 -3.70 3.75 7.47
CA ASP A 31 -3.77 3.83 8.93
C ASP A 31 -4.52 2.64 9.56
N LEU A 32 -5.51 2.07 8.87
CA LEU A 32 -6.20 0.87 9.36
C LEU A 32 -5.31 -0.38 9.32
N VAL A 33 -4.56 -0.56 8.22
CA VAL A 33 -3.80 -1.78 7.92
C VAL A 33 -2.36 -1.71 8.44
N LYS A 34 -1.71 -0.54 8.40
CA LYS A 34 -0.32 -0.24 8.79
C LYS A 34 0.70 -1.31 8.39
N LEU A 35 0.74 -1.65 7.11
CA LEU A 35 1.76 -2.50 6.49
C LEU A 35 2.34 -1.74 5.30
N THR A 36 3.64 -1.48 5.27
CA THR A 36 4.28 -0.65 4.23
C THR A 36 4.74 -1.46 3.02
N GLU A 37 4.73 -2.79 3.15
CA GLU A 37 5.12 -3.77 2.14
C GLU A 37 3.99 -4.13 1.16
N LEU A 38 2.83 -3.47 1.24
CA LEU A 38 1.67 -3.71 0.36
C LEU A 38 1.49 -2.60 -0.66
N TYR A 39 0.83 -2.94 -1.77
CA TYR A 39 0.20 -1.95 -2.63
C TYR A 39 -1.12 -1.48 -2.01
N TYR A 40 -1.44 -0.20 -2.14
CA TYR A 40 -2.74 0.33 -1.72
C TYR A 40 -3.41 1.07 -2.86
N ALA A 41 -4.68 0.75 -3.09
CA ALA A 41 -5.57 1.50 -3.97
C ALA A 41 -6.74 2.04 -3.13
N GLY A 42 -6.82 3.36 -2.99
CA GLY A 42 -7.91 4.09 -2.33
C GLY A 42 -8.81 4.82 -3.32
N SER A 43 -9.82 5.51 -2.80
CA SER A 43 -10.70 6.42 -3.56
C SER A 43 -11.30 5.74 -4.80
N HIS A 44 -11.86 4.54 -4.60
CA HIS A 44 -12.41 3.70 -5.68
C HIS A 44 -11.37 3.28 -6.74
N GLY A 45 -10.10 3.25 -6.38
CA GLY A 45 -9.00 2.84 -7.25
C GLY A 45 -8.30 3.98 -7.98
N MET A 46 -8.64 5.24 -7.68
CA MET A 46 -8.00 6.40 -8.29
C MET A 46 -6.61 6.70 -7.70
N ASP A 47 -6.42 6.41 -6.40
CA ASP A 47 -5.18 6.72 -5.69
C ASP A 47 -4.40 5.45 -5.39
N ILE A 48 -3.30 5.23 -6.10
CA ILE A 48 -2.47 4.03 -5.97
C ILE A 48 -1.07 4.37 -5.46
N ILE A 49 -0.61 3.66 -4.43
CA ILE A 49 0.78 3.70 -3.97
C ILE A 49 1.36 2.28 -3.93
N GLY A 50 2.63 2.17 -4.30
CA GLY A 50 3.39 0.93 -4.18
C GLY A 50 4.03 0.76 -2.80
N PRO A 51 4.54 -0.44 -2.50
CA PRO A 51 5.27 -0.71 -1.27
C PRO A 51 6.55 0.13 -1.21
N VAL A 52 6.91 0.56 -0.01
CA VAL A 52 8.18 1.28 0.21
C VAL A 52 9.31 0.25 0.13
N SER A 53 10.06 0.28 -0.96
CA SER A 53 11.21 -0.61 -1.14
C SER A 53 12.42 -0.09 -0.35
N ASP A 54 12.89 -0.86 0.63
CA ASP A 54 14.18 -0.62 1.32
C ASP A 54 15.41 -0.87 0.42
N THR A 55 15.21 -1.29 -0.83
CA THR A 55 16.30 -1.37 -1.81
C THR A 55 16.60 0.02 -2.36
N LEU A 56 17.59 0.66 -1.75
CA LEU A 56 18.47 1.64 -2.38
C LEU A 56 18.64 1.34 -3.89
N SER A 57 18.34 2.32 -4.74
CA SER A 57 18.72 2.34 -6.16
C SER A 57 18.16 1.21 -7.05
N VAL A 58 16.90 1.32 -7.49
CA VAL A 58 16.58 1.03 -8.89
C VAL A 58 15.64 2.10 -9.42
N ASN A 59 16.20 2.98 -10.25
CA ASN A 59 15.52 4.01 -11.02
C ASN A 59 14.32 3.42 -11.79
N HIS A 60 13.13 3.46 -11.20
CA HIS A 60 11.87 3.39 -11.96
C HIS A 60 11.30 4.82 -11.99
N PRO A 61 11.49 5.57 -13.10
CA PRO A 61 11.12 6.97 -13.19
C PRO A 61 9.60 7.23 -13.27
N ASN A 62 8.76 6.27 -12.88
CA ASN A 62 7.31 6.40 -13.00
C ASN A 62 6.55 6.12 -11.70
N CYS A 63 7.22 6.19 -10.54
CA CYS A 63 6.50 6.34 -9.28
C CYS A 63 5.97 7.78 -9.23
N ILE A 64 4.79 7.99 -9.82
CA ILE A 64 4.03 9.22 -9.65
C ILE A 64 3.70 9.28 -8.16
N LYS A 65 4.50 10.04 -7.40
CA LYS A 65 4.11 10.51 -6.07
C LYS A 65 2.89 11.38 -6.31
N SER A 66 1.69 10.83 -6.15
CA SER A 66 0.47 11.64 -6.13
C SER A 66 0.60 12.62 -4.96
N THR A 67 0.90 13.87 -5.28
CA THR A 67 0.80 14.99 -4.35
C THR A 67 -0.66 15.15 -4.01
N ASP A 68 -1.05 14.71 -2.81
CA ASP A 68 -2.30 15.10 -2.19
C ASP A 68 -2.22 16.61 -1.90
N GLN A 69 -2.73 17.41 -2.83
CA GLN A 69 -3.25 18.73 -2.53
C GLN A 69 -4.69 18.78 -3.03
N GLN A 70 -5.62 18.52 -2.14
CA GLN A 70 -6.94 19.13 -2.19
C GLN A 70 -7.47 19.42 -0.79
#